data_AF-A0A920VDC7-F1
#
_entry.id   AF-A0A920VDC7-F1
#
_cell.length_a   1.000
_cell.length_b   1.000
_cell.length_c   1.000
_cell.angle_alpha   90.00
_cell.angle_beta   90.00
_cell.angle_gamma   90.00
#
_symmetry.space_group_name_H-M   'P 1'
#
loop_
_entity.id
_entity.type
_entity.pdbx_description
1 polymer ?
#
loop_
_entity_poly.entity_id
_entity_poly.type
_entity_poly.pdbx_seq_one_letter_code
_entity_poly.pdbx_strand_id
1 'polypeptide(L)'
;MNEGLEIEVVLGSETSRKLSYRVGDRIFLVPQRGIPDRIVFKIVGVAKPIDSGAEYWMGAPNHFDPIPLGESVVVPIYLNEDDFFQGIGANYPTLVGDFGFYLFMDSTYLTVENSDQVKQQVQGLETDLNKTYPRTLVLSRLGLTVDEFEKALTLSKIPVYLYLSLIVLVILYFLALITGTLGRGQTEEAGHLRSRGASAFQVTGVLALAESGVTVLAIVIGPFLAWIIVKLLLLETINPVVGVSSSMPLGVQADMFWIGALGGVMALVVLLVTAAGRARMGMLETLMSRTRPPSVPFIHRYYLDVLAVGIVSIVWFQIRGREGFVAEELASHGLNVDPTLIMGPVLGLFAVAVLMLRLLPFIARFLALLGTRFGAAWLQFSFMRLARDPIPHGSVAVIIMFSAALGIFGATFQSSLSQSQKDQALYSVGGDMVVRGPALPKDAPEKLRDLPGVTGVTALSRESVSVIQGLFSQSTYMLALDPDDIDKTTWFRDDFFVGGLSEISRLLRPNPFIEDSFGTGILLLSTLIFLECGWTAPTSWKKTSSLTSICGLG
;
A
#
# COMPACT_ATOMS: atom_id res chain seq x y z
N MET A 1 -37.12 -55.73 -12.94
CA MET A 1 -37.80 -54.42 -12.89
C MET A 1 -37.35 -53.80 -11.58
N ASN A 2 -36.21 -53.11 -11.59
CA ASN A 2 -35.73 -52.43 -10.38
C ASN A 2 -36.76 -51.35 -10.05
N GLU A 3 -37.30 -51.37 -8.83
CA GLU A 3 -38.00 -50.21 -8.29
C GLU A 3 -37.03 -49.04 -8.41
N GLY A 4 -37.32 -48.12 -9.35
CA GLY A 4 -36.46 -47.00 -9.64
C GLY A 4 -36.34 -46.18 -8.35
N LEU A 5 -35.10 -45.93 -7.93
CA LEU A 5 -34.78 -45.10 -6.79
C LEU A 5 -35.50 -43.75 -6.94
N GLU A 6 -36.59 -43.53 -6.21
CA GLU A 6 -37.37 -42.29 -6.25
C GLU A 6 -36.79 -41.36 -5.20
N ILE A 7 -36.03 -40.37 -5.65
CA ILE A 7 -35.36 -39.42 -4.77
C ILE A 7 -36.26 -38.21 -4.53
N GLU A 8 -36.46 -37.85 -3.28
CA GLU A 8 -37.24 -36.68 -2.91
C GLU A 8 -36.43 -35.40 -3.09
N VAL A 9 -36.99 -34.41 -3.81
CA VAL A 9 -36.31 -33.16 -4.12
C VAL A 9 -37.15 -31.94 -3.82
N VAL A 10 -36.48 -30.82 -3.57
CA VAL A 10 -37.07 -29.51 -3.33
C VAL A 10 -36.57 -28.53 -4.38
N LEU A 11 -37.48 -27.72 -4.92
CA LEU A 11 -37.18 -26.69 -5.91
C LEU A 11 -37.30 -25.29 -5.31
N GLY A 12 -36.56 -24.33 -5.87
CA GLY A 12 -36.75 -22.93 -5.56
C GLY A 12 -38.09 -22.39 -6.06
N SER A 13 -38.66 -21.42 -5.35
CA SER A 13 -39.99 -20.88 -5.68
C SER A 13 -40.11 -20.24 -7.06
N GLU A 14 -39.07 -19.54 -7.52
CA GLU A 14 -39.05 -18.94 -8.86
C GLU A 14 -38.79 -19.99 -9.95
N THR A 15 -37.97 -21.00 -9.66
CA THR A 15 -37.78 -22.16 -10.52
C THR A 15 -39.09 -22.91 -10.77
N SER A 16 -39.85 -23.22 -9.70
CA SER A 16 -41.17 -23.87 -9.80
C SER A 16 -42.15 -23.04 -10.64
N ARG A 17 -42.16 -21.72 -10.47
CA ARG A 17 -43.01 -20.80 -11.26
C ARG A 17 -42.63 -20.75 -12.73
N LYS A 18 -41.34 -20.54 -13.03
CA LYS A 18 -40.83 -20.37 -14.41
C LYS A 18 -40.94 -21.66 -15.22
N LEU A 19 -40.69 -22.82 -14.61
CA LEU A 19 -40.75 -24.13 -15.27
C LEU A 19 -42.11 -24.83 -15.13
N SER A 20 -43.05 -24.24 -14.39
CA SER A 20 -44.40 -24.78 -14.15
C SER A 20 -44.45 -26.15 -13.45
N TYR A 21 -43.41 -26.53 -12.69
CA TYR A 21 -43.39 -27.75 -11.89
C TYR A 21 -44.09 -27.55 -10.53
N ARG A 22 -44.93 -28.50 -10.13
CA ARG A 22 -45.70 -28.51 -8.88
C ARG A 22 -45.23 -29.60 -7.92
N VAL A 23 -45.59 -29.46 -6.65
CA VAL A 23 -45.39 -30.52 -5.65
C VAL A 23 -46.19 -31.76 -6.05
N GLY A 24 -45.54 -32.91 -6.08
CA GLY A 24 -46.07 -34.18 -6.56
C GLY A 24 -45.65 -34.53 -8.00
N ASP A 25 -45.11 -33.59 -8.76
CA ASP A 25 -44.62 -33.86 -10.11
C ASP A 25 -43.32 -34.68 -10.07
N ARG A 26 -43.11 -35.49 -11.12
CA ARG A 26 -41.92 -36.32 -11.31
C ARG A 26 -41.06 -35.75 -12.43
N ILE A 27 -39.82 -35.41 -12.11
CA ILE A 27 -38.81 -35.00 -13.09
C ILE A 27 -37.79 -36.14 -13.24
N PHE A 28 -37.19 -36.27 -14.41
CA PHE A 28 -36.19 -37.31 -14.68
C PHE A 28 -34.88 -36.69 -15.11
N LEU A 29 -33.79 -37.12 -14.48
CA LEU A 29 -32.44 -36.79 -14.90
C LEU A 29 -31.88 -37.93 -15.75
N VAL A 30 -31.35 -37.57 -16.91
CA VAL A 30 -30.69 -38.49 -17.84
C VAL A 30 -29.19 -38.34 -17.62
N PRO A 31 -28.53 -39.30 -16.94
CA PRO A 31 -27.13 -39.17 -16.53
C PRO A 31 -26.17 -39.17 -17.72
N GLN A 32 -26.50 -39.89 -18.81
CA GLN A 32 -25.68 -39.93 -20.01
C GLN A 32 -26.55 -39.94 -21.27
N ARG A 33 -26.23 -39.06 -22.24
CA ARG A 33 -26.93 -39.01 -23.52
C ARG A 33 -26.77 -40.36 -24.24
N GLY A 34 -27.89 -40.99 -24.59
CA GLY A 34 -27.94 -42.26 -25.35
C GLY A 34 -28.19 -43.52 -24.51
N ILE A 35 -28.20 -43.43 -23.18
CA ILE A 35 -28.56 -44.54 -22.28
C ILE A 35 -30.00 -44.34 -21.79
N PRO A 36 -30.85 -45.40 -21.74
CA PRO A 36 -32.25 -45.30 -21.32
C PRO A 36 -32.45 -45.13 -19.81
N ASP A 37 -31.37 -45.10 -19.02
CA ASP A 37 -31.42 -44.96 -17.57
C ASP A 37 -31.93 -43.56 -17.19
N ARG A 38 -32.87 -43.54 -16.24
CA ARG A 38 -33.52 -42.32 -15.75
C ARG A 38 -33.54 -42.34 -14.24
N ILE A 39 -32.98 -41.31 -13.64
CA ILE A 39 -33.09 -41.07 -12.21
C ILE A 39 -34.37 -40.28 -11.99
N VAL A 40 -35.31 -40.83 -11.23
CA VAL A 40 -36.61 -40.19 -10.99
C VAL A 40 -36.53 -39.36 -9.72
N PHE A 41 -36.78 -38.07 -9.86
CA PHE A 41 -36.90 -37.13 -8.76
C PHE A 41 -38.38 -36.78 -8.55
N LYS A 42 -38.85 -36.89 -7.31
CA LYS A 42 -40.19 -36.51 -6.91
C LYS A 42 -40.13 -35.18 -6.17
N ILE A 43 -40.86 -34.19 -6.67
CA ILE A 43 -40.88 -32.86 -6.04
C ILE A 43 -41.76 -32.92 -4.80
N VAL A 44 -41.17 -32.85 -3.61
CA VAL A 44 -41.89 -32.91 -2.32
C VAL A 44 -42.18 -31.53 -1.73
N GLY A 45 -41.48 -30.49 -2.19
CA GLY A 45 -41.65 -29.15 -1.66
C GLY A 45 -41.05 -28.05 -2.52
N VAL A 46 -41.36 -26.82 -2.13
CA VAL A 46 -40.80 -25.60 -2.70
C VAL A 46 -40.16 -24.79 -1.58
N ALA A 47 -38.89 -24.43 -1.75
CA ALA A 47 -38.12 -23.70 -0.76
C ALA A 47 -37.93 -22.22 -1.14
N LYS A 48 -37.79 -21.40 -0.10
CA LYS A 48 -37.28 -20.03 -0.14
C LYS A 48 -36.23 -19.87 0.95
N PRO A 49 -35.18 -19.08 0.73
CA PRO A 49 -34.22 -18.77 1.78
C PRO A 49 -34.93 -18.04 2.93
N ILE A 50 -34.62 -18.40 4.17
CA ILE A 50 -35.14 -17.73 5.37
C ILE A 50 -34.59 -16.30 5.44
N ASP A 51 -33.29 -16.16 5.18
CA ASP A 51 -32.59 -14.89 5.02
C ASP A 51 -31.77 -14.94 3.73
N SER A 52 -32.11 -14.10 2.75
CA SER A 52 -31.40 -13.99 1.47
C SER A 52 -30.06 -13.23 1.59
N GLY A 53 -29.86 -12.48 2.67
CA GLY A 53 -28.64 -11.75 2.95
C GLY A 53 -27.64 -12.52 3.82
N ALA A 54 -27.99 -13.72 4.27
CA ALA A 54 -27.11 -14.54 5.09
C ALA A 54 -25.79 -14.84 4.37
N GLU A 55 -24.68 -14.84 5.13
CA GLU A 55 -23.33 -15.11 4.63
C GLU A 55 -23.24 -16.44 3.86
N TYR A 56 -24.07 -17.42 4.26
CA TYR A 56 -24.24 -18.69 3.57
C TYR A 56 -24.44 -18.56 2.05
N TRP A 57 -25.13 -17.51 1.59
CA TRP A 57 -25.43 -17.27 0.17
C TRP A 57 -24.35 -16.47 -0.57
N MET A 58 -23.28 -16.05 0.10
CA MET A 58 -22.15 -15.33 -0.51
C MET A 58 -22.59 -14.11 -1.36
N GLY A 59 -23.68 -13.44 -0.95
CA GLY A 59 -24.23 -12.28 -1.65
C GLY A 59 -24.98 -12.59 -2.96
N ALA A 60 -25.20 -13.86 -3.31
CA ALA A 60 -25.88 -14.29 -4.53
C ALA A 60 -27.09 -15.20 -4.20
N PRO A 61 -28.28 -14.63 -3.92
CA PRO A 61 -29.48 -15.42 -3.60
C PRO A 61 -30.08 -16.16 -4.80
N ASN A 62 -29.45 -16.08 -5.98
CA ASN A 62 -29.89 -16.72 -7.22
C ASN A 62 -29.78 -18.26 -7.22
N HIS A 63 -29.36 -18.87 -6.11
CA HIS A 63 -29.24 -20.33 -5.99
C HIS A 63 -30.61 -21.04 -6.03
N PHE A 64 -31.73 -20.31 -5.92
CA PHE A 64 -33.09 -20.83 -6.07
C PHE A 64 -33.72 -20.53 -7.44
N ASP A 65 -33.01 -19.78 -8.29
CA ASP A 65 -33.49 -19.32 -9.58
C ASP A 65 -32.85 -20.13 -10.73
N PRO A 66 -33.55 -20.28 -11.87
CA PRO A 66 -32.94 -20.89 -13.04
C PRO A 66 -31.82 -20.00 -13.58
N ILE A 67 -30.63 -20.57 -13.75
CA ILE A 67 -29.44 -19.87 -14.21
C ILE A 67 -29.31 -20.09 -15.73
N PRO A 68 -29.47 -19.05 -16.57
CA PRO A 68 -29.28 -19.19 -18.01
C PRO A 68 -27.80 -19.36 -18.33
N LEU A 69 -27.46 -20.43 -19.05
CA LEU A 69 -26.11 -20.76 -19.50
C LEU A 69 -26.12 -20.94 -21.03
N GLY A 70 -25.95 -19.84 -21.76
CA GLY A 70 -26.10 -19.80 -23.21
C GLY A 70 -27.54 -20.11 -23.64
N GLU A 71 -27.74 -21.16 -24.44
CA GLU A 71 -29.05 -21.65 -24.84
C GLU A 71 -29.67 -22.65 -23.84
N SER A 72 -28.93 -23.07 -22.81
CA SER A 72 -29.38 -24.02 -21.80
C SER A 72 -29.72 -23.32 -20.48
N VAL A 73 -30.50 -23.98 -19.63
CA VAL A 73 -30.85 -23.49 -18.30
C VAL A 73 -30.38 -24.50 -17.26
N VAL A 74 -29.57 -24.05 -16.31
CA VAL A 74 -29.18 -24.84 -15.14
C VAL A 74 -30.24 -24.62 -14.07
N VAL A 75 -30.78 -25.73 -13.56
CA VAL A 75 -31.85 -25.73 -12.56
C VAL A 75 -31.29 -26.23 -11.24
N PRO A 76 -31.20 -25.38 -10.20
CA PRO A 76 -30.79 -25.82 -8.88
C PRO A 76 -31.84 -26.74 -8.25
N ILE A 77 -31.42 -27.93 -7.81
CA ILE A 77 -32.26 -28.93 -7.17
C ILE A 77 -31.63 -29.26 -5.81
N TYR A 78 -32.45 -29.22 -4.76
CA TYR A 78 -32.01 -29.53 -3.40
C TYR A 78 -32.52 -30.92 -3.00
N LEU A 79 -31.65 -31.73 -2.41
CA LEU A 79 -31.95 -33.06 -1.91
C LEU A 79 -31.17 -33.33 -0.61
N ASN A 80 -31.53 -34.40 0.11
CA ASN A 80 -30.82 -34.80 1.31
C ASN A 80 -29.45 -35.40 0.98
N GLU A 81 -28.52 -35.28 1.93
CA GLU A 81 -27.15 -35.78 1.80
C GLU A 81 -27.11 -37.31 1.60
N ASP A 82 -27.91 -38.06 2.37
CA ASP A 82 -27.99 -39.52 2.27
C ASP A 82 -28.51 -39.97 0.90
N ASP A 83 -29.54 -39.31 0.37
CA ASP A 83 -30.10 -39.62 -0.95
C ASP A 83 -29.11 -39.31 -2.09
N PHE A 84 -28.27 -38.28 -1.92
CA PHE A 84 -27.23 -37.96 -2.89
C PHE A 84 -26.10 -39.00 -2.87
N PHE A 85 -25.49 -39.25 -1.71
CA PHE A 85 -24.29 -40.10 -1.61
C PHE A 85 -24.62 -41.60 -1.66
N GLN A 86 -25.61 -42.06 -0.89
CA GLN A 86 -25.99 -43.47 -0.87
C GLN A 86 -26.93 -43.82 -2.03
N GLY A 87 -27.78 -42.86 -2.44
CA GLY A 87 -28.72 -43.06 -3.54
C GLY A 87 -28.05 -42.91 -4.92
N ILE A 88 -27.62 -41.71 -5.29
CA ILE A 88 -27.02 -41.47 -6.62
C ILE A 88 -25.58 -41.99 -6.67
N GLY A 89 -24.75 -41.62 -5.70
CA GLY A 89 -23.31 -41.92 -5.71
C GLY A 89 -22.99 -43.42 -5.72
N ALA A 90 -23.69 -44.22 -4.89
CA ALA A 90 -23.45 -45.66 -4.83
C ALA A 90 -24.01 -46.42 -6.04
N ASN A 91 -25.15 -45.99 -6.60
CA ASN A 91 -25.81 -46.68 -7.71
C ASN A 91 -25.28 -46.25 -9.09
N TYR A 92 -24.72 -45.04 -9.22
CA TYR A 92 -24.20 -44.48 -10.46
C TYR A 92 -22.74 -44.00 -10.31
N PRO A 93 -21.78 -44.90 -10.05
CA PRO A 93 -20.38 -44.54 -9.79
C PRO A 93 -19.66 -43.93 -11.00
N THR A 94 -20.20 -44.06 -12.21
CA THR A 94 -19.65 -43.45 -13.43
C THR A 94 -20.14 -42.02 -13.66
N LEU A 95 -21.07 -41.52 -12.83
CA LEU A 95 -21.54 -40.14 -12.90
C LEU A 95 -20.46 -39.23 -12.33
N VAL A 96 -19.72 -38.56 -13.20
CA VAL A 96 -18.73 -37.56 -12.78
C VAL A 96 -19.48 -36.28 -12.42
N GLY A 97 -19.31 -35.81 -11.19
CA GLY A 97 -19.85 -34.56 -10.69
C GLY A 97 -18.75 -33.68 -10.11
N ASP A 98 -18.93 -32.37 -10.21
CA ASP A 98 -18.12 -31.41 -9.50
C ASP A 98 -18.67 -31.23 -8.09
N PHE A 99 -17.79 -31.30 -7.09
CA PHE A 99 -18.14 -31.10 -5.69
C PHE A 99 -17.58 -29.77 -5.21
N GLY A 100 -18.46 -28.89 -4.72
CA GLY A 100 -18.09 -27.59 -4.17
C GLY A 100 -18.46 -27.50 -2.70
N PHE A 101 -17.54 -27.02 -1.88
CA PHE A 101 -17.79 -26.73 -0.46
C PHE A 101 -17.47 -25.27 -0.18
N TYR A 102 -18.31 -24.61 0.61
CA TYR A 102 -18.03 -23.29 1.14
C TYR A 102 -17.54 -23.42 2.58
N LEU A 103 -16.39 -22.82 2.88
CA LEU A 103 -15.80 -22.80 4.19
C LEU A 103 -15.84 -21.36 4.72
N PHE A 104 -16.60 -21.16 5.79
CA PHE A 104 -16.66 -19.89 6.50
C PHE A 104 -15.55 -19.85 7.54
N MET A 105 -14.79 -18.76 7.56
CA MET A 105 -13.69 -18.56 8.51
C MET A 105 -14.10 -17.52 9.54
N ASP A 106 -13.80 -17.81 10.81
CA ASP A 106 -13.95 -16.83 11.87
C ASP A 106 -12.80 -15.81 11.80
N SER A 107 -13.14 -14.59 11.37
CA SER A 107 -12.20 -13.48 11.26
C SER A 107 -11.58 -13.04 12.59
N THR A 108 -12.17 -13.42 13.74
CA THR A 108 -11.67 -13.07 15.07
C THR A 108 -10.29 -13.67 15.36
N TYR A 109 -9.94 -14.78 14.71
CA TYR A 109 -8.65 -15.43 14.84
C TYR A 109 -7.60 -14.88 13.87
N LEU A 110 -7.97 -14.02 12.93
CA LEU A 110 -7.02 -13.39 12.01
C LEU A 110 -6.37 -12.17 12.69
N THR A 111 -5.07 -12.28 12.97
CA THR A 111 -4.29 -11.23 13.62
C THR A 111 -3.14 -10.79 12.73
N VAL A 112 -2.59 -9.61 13.00
CA VAL A 112 -1.40 -9.12 12.28
C VAL A 112 -0.22 -10.07 12.47
N GLU A 113 -0.10 -10.68 13.65
CA GLU A 113 0.99 -11.62 13.98
C GLU A 113 0.91 -12.94 13.21
N ASN A 114 -0.28 -13.43 12.86
CA ASN A 114 -0.45 -14.70 12.16
C ASN A 114 -0.70 -14.56 10.64
N SER A 115 -0.80 -13.33 10.13
CA SER A 115 -1.09 -13.02 8.73
C SER A 115 -0.20 -13.80 7.74
N ASP A 116 1.13 -13.78 7.95
CA ASP A 116 2.09 -14.51 7.11
C ASP A 116 1.84 -16.03 7.12
N GLN A 117 1.53 -16.59 8.30
CA GLN A 117 1.25 -18.03 8.44
C GLN A 117 -0.06 -18.41 7.75
N VAL A 118 -1.10 -17.59 7.92
CA VAL A 118 -2.39 -17.79 7.26
C VAL A 118 -2.22 -17.73 5.73
N LYS A 119 -1.43 -16.77 5.22
CA LYS A 119 -1.12 -16.67 3.79
C LYS A 119 -0.48 -17.94 3.25
N GLN A 120 0.54 -18.45 3.92
CA GLN A 120 1.21 -19.69 3.53
C GLN A 120 0.26 -20.89 3.58
N GLN A 121 -0.60 -20.97 4.60
CA GLN A 121 -1.59 -22.03 4.73
C GLN A 121 -2.63 -21.97 3.62
N VAL A 122 -3.15 -20.79 3.28
CA VAL A 122 -4.14 -20.61 2.20
C VAL A 122 -3.54 -20.96 0.84
N GLN A 123 -2.29 -20.56 0.57
CA GLN A 123 -1.59 -20.90 -0.68
C GLN A 123 -1.22 -22.40 -0.74
N GLY A 124 -0.89 -23.02 0.40
CA GLY A 124 -0.58 -24.44 0.49
C GLY A 124 -1.81 -25.35 0.43
N LEU A 125 -2.98 -24.84 0.82
CA LEU A 125 -4.21 -25.63 0.97
C LEU A 125 -4.59 -26.38 -0.32
N GLU A 126 -4.53 -25.72 -1.47
CA GLU A 126 -4.82 -26.38 -2.76
C GLU A 126 -3.84 -27.51 -3.06
N THR A 127 -2.55 -27.29 -2.78
CA THR A 127 -1.50 -28.28 -2.99
C THR A 127 -1.69 -29.49 -2.08
N ASP A 128 -2.05 -29.26 -0.82
CA ASP A 128 -2.27 -30.31 0.17
C ASP A 128 -3.55 -31.11 -0.11
N LEU A 129 -4.64 -30.44 -0.53
CA LEU A 129 -5.85 -31.12 -0.95
C LEU A 129 -5.64 -31.95 -2.21
N ASN A 130 -4.89 -31.46 -3.20
CA ASN A 130 -4.59 -32.19 -4.43
C ASN A 130 -3.77 -33.48 -4.19
N LYS A 131 -3.07 -33.62 -3.07
CA LYS A 131 -2.39 -34.87 -2.68
C LYS A 131 -3.37 -35.99 -2.32
N THR A 132 -4.56 -35.64 -1.81
CA THR A 132 -5.59 -36.59 -1.38
C THR A 132 -6.71 -36.71 -2.41
N TYR A 133 -7.14 -35.58 -2.99
CA TYR A 133 -8.22 -35.45 -3.96
C TYR A 133 -7.70 -34.77 -5.23
N PRO A 134 -7.22 -35.54 -6.23
CA PRO A 134 -6.67 -34.98 -7.46
C PRO A 134 -7.68 -34.07 -8.18
N ARG A 135 -7.19 -32.97 -8.76
CA ARG A 135 -7.99 -31.94 -9.47
C ARG A 135 -8.95 -31.15 -8.58
N THR A 136 -8.60 -30.96 -7.31
CA THR A 136 -9.29 -30.00 -6.46
C THR A 136 -8.85 -28.58 -6.79
N LEU A 137 -9.81 -27.68 -6.92
CA LEU A 137 -9.59 -26.25 -7.08
C LEU A 137 -10.02 -25.55 -5.79
N VAL A 138 -9.14 -24.74 -5.21
CA VAL A 138 -9.46 -23.92 -4.04
C VAL A 138 -9.52 -22.46 -4.47
N LEU A 139 -10.70 -21.86 -4.39
CA LEU A 139 -10.89 -20.44 -4.68
C LEU A 139 -11.00 -19.70 -3.35
N SER A 140 -10.02 -18.86 -3.05
CA SER A 140 -10.04 -17.99 -1.87
C SER A 140 -9.55 -16.60 -2.19
N ARG A 141 -10.34 -15.59 -1.82
CA ARG A 141 -9.91 -14.19 -1.87
C ARG A 141 -9.01 -13.82 -0.68
N LEU A 142 -8.99 -14.63 0.38
CA LEU A 142 -8.24 -14.31 1.60
C LEU A 142 -6.75 -14.11 1.32
N GLY A 143 -6.14 -14.93 0.46
CA GLY A 143 -4.73 -14.78 0.11
C GLY A 143 -4.41 -13.41 -0.52
N LEU A 144 -5.29 -12.92 -1.40
CA LEU A 144 -5.16 -11.57 -1.99
C LEU A 144 -5.42 -10.48 -0.95
N THR A 145 -6.45 -10.63 -0.11
CA THR A 145 -6.75 -9.67 0.96
C THR A 145 -5.61 -9.53 1.96
N VAL A 146 -4.96 -10.65 2.34
CA VAL A 146 -3.80 -10.64 3.24
C VAL A 146 -2.60 -9.99 2.55
N ASP A 147 -2.38 -10.23 1.26
CA ASP A 147 -1.32 -9.56 0.50
C ASP A 147 -1.54 -8.04 0.39
N GLU A 148 -2.77 -7.62 0.07
CA GLU A 148 -3.17 -6.19 0.05
C GLU A 148 -2.98 -5.55 1.44
N PHE A 149 -3.34 -6.27 2.51
CA PHE A 149 -3.14 -5.82 3.88
C PHE A 149 -1.66 -5.71 4.26
N GLU A 150 -0.83 -6.71 3.97
CA GLU A 150 0.63 -6.68 4.21
C GLU A 150 1.28 -5.50 3.47
N LYS A 151 0.87 -5.27 2.21
CA LYS A 151 1.32 -4.14 1.40
C LYS A 151 0.93 -2.81 2.04
N ALA A 152 -0.34 -2.63 2.39
CA ALA A 152 -0.84 -1.42 3.03
C ALA A 152 -0.18 -1.16 4.40
N LEU A 153 0.05 -2.21 5.18
CA LEU A 153 0.71 -2.15 6.48
C LEU A 153 2.18 -1.73 6.32
N THR A 154 2.89 -2.31 5.35
CA THR A 154 4.29 -1.97 5.06
C THR A 154 4.42 -0.52 4.61
N LEU A 155 3.56 -0.07 3.70
CA LEU A 155 3.53 1.32 3.24
C LEU A 155 3.19 2.29 4.38
N SER A 156 2.31 1.90 5.30
CA SER A 156 1.95 2.72 6.47
C SER A 156 3.06 2.77 7.53
N LYS A 157 3.90 1.73 7.64
CA LYS A 157 5.03 1.67 8.57
C LYS A 157 6.20 2.56 8.13
N ILE A 158 6.46 2.70 6.82
CA ILE A 158 7.60 3.46 6.29
C ILE A 158 7.67 4.88 6.89
N PRO A 159 6.60 5.69 6.86
CA PRO A 159 6.67 7.02 7.44
C PRO A 159 6.77 7.08 8.95
N VAL A 160 6.20 6.09 9.66
CA VAL A 160 6.34 5.99 11.11
C VAL A 160 7.80 5.75 11.47
N TYR A 161 8.51 4.88 10.73
CA TYR A 161 9.95 4.68 10.91
C TYR A 161 10.77 5.91 10.52
N LEU A 162 10.40 6.64 9.47
CA LEU A 162 11.01 7.92 9.12
C LEU A 162 10.89 8.93 10.27
N TYR A 163 9.69 9.06 10.84
CA TYR A 163 9.46 9.97 11.95
C TYR A 163 10.20 9.56 13.22
N LEU A 164 10.15 8.27 13.58
CA LEU A 164 10.83 7.72 14.73
C LEU A 164 12.35 7.92 14.64
N SER A 165 12.94 7.60 13.49
CA SER A 165 14.38 7.76 13.26
C SER A 165 14.80 9.22 13.33
N LEU A 166 13.98 10.15 12.81
CA LEU A 166 14.20 11.58 12.99
C LEU A 166 14.20 11.98 14.47
N ILE A 167 13.18 11.59 15.23
CA ILE A 167 13.11 11.87 16.68
C ILE A 167 14.36 11.35 17.40
N VAL A 168 14.72 10.09 17.14
CA VAL A 168 15.89 9.45 17.76
C VAL A 168 17.16 10.22 17.42
N LEU A 169 17.36 10.63 16.16
CA LEU A 169 18.50 11.44 15.75
C LEU A 169 18.57 12.76 16.55
N VAL A 170 17.44 13.48 16.64
CA VAL A 170 17.38 14.76 17.37
C VAL A 170 17.69 14.57 18.86
N ILE A 171 17.12 13.55 19.49
CA ILE A 171 17.35 13.25 20.91
C ILE A 171 18.80 12.85 21.16
N LEU A 172 19.39 11.99 20.33
CA LEU A 172 20.79 11.59 20.47
C LEU A 172 21.74 12.76 20.25
N TYR A 173 21.43 13.65 19.29
CA TYR A 173 22.19 14.87 19.06
C TYR A 173 22.12 15.82 20.26
N PHE A 174 20.90 16.03 20.79
CA PHE A 174 20.67 16.84 21.98
C PHE A 174 21.41 16.29 23.19
N LEU A 175 21.36 14.96 23.40
CA LEU A 175 22.07 14.27 24.46
C LEU A 175 23.58 14.49 24.33
N ALA A 176 24.15 14.29 23.14
CA ALA A 176 25.58 14.51 22.88
C ALA A 176 25.99 15.97 23.14
N LEU A 177 25.11 16.93 22.83
CA LEU A 177 25.37 18.35 23.05
C LEU A 177 25.35 18.69 24.54
N ILE A 178 24.32 18.25 25.28
CA ILE A 178 24.21 18.51 26.71
C ILE A 178 25.35 17.84 27.47
N THR A 179 25.70 16.60 27.14
CA THR A 179 26.83 15.94 27.82
C THR A 179 28.16 16.57 27.43
N GLY A 180 28.28 17.09 26.21
CA GLY A 180 29.41 17.92 25.79
C GLY A 180 29.52 19.24 26.55
N THR A 181 28.42 19.92 26.84
CA THR A 181 28.43 21.18 27.60
C THR A 181 28.62 20.94 29.10
N LEU A 182 27.90 19.99 29.69
CA LEU A 182 28.06 19.55 31.09
C LEU A 182 29.48 19.01 31.34
N GLY A 183 30.05 18.37 30.33
CA GLY A 183 31.42 17.88 30.32
C GLY A 183 32.47 18.91 30.69
N ARG A 184 32.26 20.19 30.35
CA ARG A 184 33.23 21.25 30.67
C ARG A 184 33.46 21.41 32.17
N GLY A 185 32.44 21.22 33.00
CA GLY A 185 32.59 21.22 34.45
C GLY A 185 33.35 19.99 34.94
N GLN A 186 32.99 18.81 34.42
CA GLN A 186 33.61 17.54 34.81
C GLN A 186 35.04 17.37 34.29
N THR A 187 35.45 18.09 33.23
CA THR A 187 36.84 18.06 32.74
C THR A 187 37.83 18.65 33.74
N GLU A 188 37.42 19.59 34.60
CA GLU A 188 38.28 20.11 35.66
C GLU A 188 38.49 19.05 36.76
N GLU A 189 37.43 18.33 37.15
CA GLU A 189 37.50 17.21 38.10
C GLU A 189 38.32 16.03 37.56
N ALA A 190 38.08 15.65 36.29
CA ALA A 190 38.86 14.64 35.58
C ALA A 190 40.35 15.03 35.48
N GLY A 191 40.63 16.33 35.29
CA GLY A 191 41.98 16.90 35.32
C GLY A 191 42.67 16.69 36.67
N HIS A 192 41.96 16.92 37.78
CA HIS A 192 42.47 16.66 39.12
C HIS A 192 42.73 15.16 39.40
N LEU A 193 41.85 14.27 38.91
CA LEU A 193 42.07 12.83 39.02
C LEU A 193 43.29 12.39 38.21
N ARG A 194 43.45 12.91 36.99
CA ARG A 194 44.63 12.65 36.16
C ARG A 194 45.92 13.20 36.75
N SER A 195 45.90 14.38 37.39
CA SER A 195 47.08 14.93 38.06
C SER A 195 47.48 14.13 39.31
N ARG A 196 46.54 13.37 39.88
CA ARG A 196 46.78 12.40 40.97
C ARG A 196 47.22 11.02 40.46
N GLY A 197 47.48 10.87 39.16
CA GLY A 197 47.99 9.63 38.55
C GLY A 197 46.94 8.68 37.99
N ALA A 198 45.65 9.03 38.00
CA ALA A 198 44.61 8.20 37.41
C ALA A 198 44.75 8.11 35.88
N SER A 199 44.59 6.91 35.32
CA SER A 199 44.62 6.71 33.87
C SER A 199 43.33 7.22 33.21
N ALA A 200 43.40 7.56 31.92
CA ALA A 200 42.20 7.99 31.16
C ALA A 200 41.11 6.92 31.14
N PHE A 201 41.48 5.63 31.17
CA PHE A 201 40.53 4.52 31.26
C PHE A 201 39.87 4.43 32.64
N GLN A 202 40.60 4.68 33.72
CA GLN A 202 40.02 4.72 35.07
C GLN A 202 39.02 5.86 35.22
N VAL A 203 39.36 7.04 34.72
CA VAL A 203 38.45 8.20 34.74
C VAL A 203 37.22 7.97 33.86
N THR A 204 37.40 7.41 32.66
CA THR A 204 36.27 7.05 31.77
C THR A 204 35.37 6.01 32.45
N GLY A 205 35.96 5.00 33.11
CA GLY A 205 35.22 3.94 33.78
C GLY A 205 34.32 4.43 34.90
N VAL A 206 34.80 5.37 35.72
CA VAL A 206 33.97 5.99 36.78
C VAL A 206 32.79 6.77 36.18
N LEU A 207 33.05 7.54 35.13
CA LEU A 207 32.02 8.34 34.46
C LEU A 207 30.99 7.45 33.75
N ALA A 208 31.46 6.41 33.07
CA ALA A 208 30.65 5.39 32.43
C ALA A 208 29.75 4.66 33.43
N LEU A 209 30.25 4.35 34.63
CA LEU A 209 29.47 3.68 35.65
C LEU A 209 28.31 4.58 36.12
N ALA A 210 28.57 5.85 36.40
CA ALA A 210 27.53 6.82 36.77
C ALA A 210 26.47 6.97 35.66
N GLU A 211 26.90 7.13 34.42
CA GLU A 211 26.01 7.28 33.25
C GLU A 211 25.21 6.01 32.94
N SER A 212 25.82 4.84 33.13
CA SER A 212 25.15 3.55 32.97
C SER A 212 24.04 3.36 34.01
N GLY A 213 24.24 3.79 35.26
CA GLY A 213 23.21 3.71 36.31
C GLY A 213 21.96 4.51 35.94
N VAL A 214 22.13 5.73 35.43
CA VAL A 214 21.02 6.57 34.94
C VAL A 214 20.34 5.93 33.74
N THR A 215 21.11 5.33 32.83
CA THR A 215 20.57 4.69 31.63
C THR A 215 19.75 3.44 31.95
N VAL A 216 20.22 2.60 32.88
CA VAL A 216 19.47 1.42 33.35
C VAL A 216 18.15 1.85 33.98
N LEU A 217 18.17 2.90 34.81
CA LEU A 217 16.95 3.45 35.39
C LEU A 217 15.97 3.94 34.31
N ALA A 218 16.46 4.62 33.28
CA ALA A 218 15.66 5.07 32.15
C ALA A 218 15.07 3.92 31.32
N ILE A 219 15.83 2.83 31.10
CA ILE A 219 15.35 1.63 30.38
C ILE A 219 14.20 0.96 31.16
N VAL A 220 14.31 0.90 32.49
CA VAL A 220 13.28 0.28 33.34
C VAL A 220 12.03 1.16 33.42
N ILE A 221 12.19 2.46 33.68
CA ILE A 221 11.06 3.38 33.90
C ILE A 221 10.39 3.81 32.59
N GLY A 222 11.17 3.94 31.51
CA GLY A 222 10.73 4.49 30.23
C GLY A 222 9.48 3.83 29.64
N PRO A 223 9.43 2.49 29.49
CA PRO A 223 8.26 1.78 28.97
C PRO A 223 6.99 2.00 29.80
N PHE A 224 7.10 2.03 31.14
CA PHE A 224 5.95 2.31 32.00
C PHE A 224 5.46 3.75 31.87
N LEU A 225 6.39 4.71 31.80
CA LEU A 225 6.04 6.11 31.58
C LEU A 225 5.35 6.30 30.22
N ALA A 226 5.88 5.67 29.17
CA ALA A 226 5.28 5.69 27.84
C ALA A 226 3.87 5.08 27.86
N TRP A 227 3.67 3.94 28.52
CA TRP A 227 2.35 3.32 28.66
C TRP A 227 1.34 4.24 29.36
N ILE A 228 1.74 4.89 30.46
CA ILE A 228 0.88 5.86 31.17
C ILE A 228 0.52 7.04 30.26
N ILE A 229 1.50 7.61 29.56
CA ILE A 229 1.29 8.75 28.65
C ILE A 229 0.32 8.37 27.53
N VAL A 230 0.51 7.21 26.89
CA VAL A 230 -0.36 6.77 25.79
C VAL A 230 -1.79 6.54 26.29
N LYS A 231 -1.93 5.89 27.45
CA LYS A 231 -3.23 5.59 28.05
C LYS A 231 -4.00 6.86 28.43
N LEU A 232 -3.33 7.88 28.96
CA LEU A 232 -3.98 9.10 29.45
C LEU A 232 -4.20 10.16 28.36
N LEU A 233 -3.24 10.35 27.45
CA LEU A 233 -3.28 11.46 26.49
C LEU A 233 -3.70 11.04 25.08
N LEU A 234 -3.31 9.83 24.65
CA LEU A 234 -3.44 9.45 23.24
C LEU A 234 -4.77 8.77 22.94
N LEU A 235 -5.25 7.90 23.82
CA LEU A 235 -6.53 7.20 23.65
C LEU A 235 -7.72 8.15 23.53
N GLU A 236 -7.70 9.29 24.22
CA GLU A 236 -8.78 10.30 24.15
C GLU A 236 -8.79 11.05 22.80
N THR A 237 -7.66 11.08 22.09
CA THR A 237 -7.52 11.81 20.81
C THR A 237 -7.87 10.94 19.61
N ILE A 238 -7.84 9.61 19.75
CA ILE A 238 -8.15 8.67 18.67
C ILE A 238 -9.66 8.40 18.69
N ASN A 239 -10.41 9.07 17.83
CA ASN A 239 -11.78 8.64 17.51
C ASN A 239 -11.70 7.37 16.66
N PRO A 240 -12.10 6.19 17.17
CA PRO A 240 -12.23 5.03 16.31
C PRO A 240 -13.23 5.35 15.20
N VAL A 241 -12.86 5.03 13.97
CA VAL A 241 -13.77 5.12 12.83
C VAL A 241 -15.02 4.28 13.15
N VAL A 242 -16.17 4.87 12.86
CA VAL A 242 -17.54 4.42 13.15
C VAL A 242 -17.68 2.89 13.21
N GLY A 243 -18.12 2.37 14.36
CA GLY A 243 -18.64 0.99 14.51
C GLY A 243 -17.85 0.07 15.45
N VAL A 244 -16.61 0.40 15.80
CA VAL A 244 -15.78 -0.44 16.70
C VAL A 244 -15.62 0.26 18.05
N SER A 245 -16.58 0.07 18.94
CA SER A 245 -16.56 0.56 20.32
C SER A 245 -15.71 -0.32 21.26
N SER A 246 -14.80 -1.13 20.73
CA SER A 246 -13.90 -1.92 21.58
C SER A 246 -12.77 -1.03 22.07
N SER A 247 -12.72 -0.78 23.37
CA SER A 247 -11.55 -0.27 24.06
C SER A 247 -10.32 -1.06 23.61
N MET A 248 -9.44 -0.45 22.83
CA MET A 248 -8.23 -1.13 22.35
C MET A 248 -7.42 -1.55 23.59
N PRO A 249 -7.25 -2.87 23.85
CA PRO A 249 -6.60 -3.32 25.07
C PRO A 249 -5.10 -3.02 24.96
N LEU A 250 -4.67 -1.89 25.51
CA LEU A 250 -3.26 -1.54 25.66
C LEU A 250 -2.67 -2.34 26.83
N GLY A 251 -2.40 -3.62 26.57
CA GLY A 251 -1.57 -4.45 27.42
C GLY A 251 -0.12 -3.98 27.40
N VAL A 252 0.61 -4.24 28.48
CA VAL A 252 2.07 -4.06 28.48
C VAL A 252 2.66 -5.22 27.67
N GLN A 253 3.10 -4.93 26.44
CA GLN A 253 3.71 -5.91 25.54
C GLN A 253 5.23 -5.94 25.69
N ALA A 254 5.83 -7.11 25.46
CA ALA A 254 7.28 -7.31 25.53
C ALA A 254 8.04 -6.39 24.55
N ASP A 255 7.47 -6.12 23.38
CA ASP A 255 8.05 -5.27 22.34
C ASP A 255 8.35 -3.84 22.83
N MET A 256 7.53 -3.32 23.76
CA MET A 256 7.75 -2.01 24.36
C MET A 256 9.08 -1.94 25.12
N PHE A 257 9.43 -3.01 25.84
CA PHE A 257 10.69 -3.09 26.57
C PHE A 257 11.87 -3.27 25.62
N TRP A 258 11.68 -3.98 24.51
CA TRP A 258 12.73 -4.19 23.52
C TRP A 258 13.11 -2.91 22.78
N ILE A 259 12.12 -2.13 22.36
CA ILE A 259 12.36 -0.81 21.75
C ILE A 259 12.96 0.16 22.78
N GLY A 260 12.46 0.12 24.04
CA GLY A 260 13.01 0.93 25.13
C GLY A 260 14.48 0.59 25.45
N ALA A 261 14.82 -0.69 25.48
CA ALA A 261 16.19 -1.17 25.68
C ALA A 261 17.11 -0.74 24.54
N LEU A 262 16.66 -0.85 23.28
CA LEU A 262 17.41 -0.37 22.11
C LEU A 262 17.71 1.13 22.22
N GLY A 263 16.69 1.94 22.56
CA GLY A 263 16.84 3.37 22.79
C GLY A 263 17.83 3.69 23.90
N GLY A 264 17.76 2.96 25.01
CA GLY A 264 18.70 3.10 26.13
C GLY A 264 20.13 2.71 25.77
N VAL A 265 20.35 1.64 25.01
CA VAL A 265 21.68 1.26 24.51
C VAL A 265 22.25 2.34 23.60
N MET A 266 21.46 2.89 22.68
CA MET A 266 21.90 4.01 21.82
C MET A 266 22.29 5.24 22.65
N ALA A 267 21.49 5.59 23.65
CA ALA A 267 21.81 6.68 24.57
C ALA A 267 23.10 6.41 25.35
N LEU A 268 23.28 5.18 25.87
CA LEU A 268 24.49 4.77 26.57
C LEU A 268 25.73 4.90 25.67
N VAL A 269 25.65 4.48 24.41
CA VAL A 269 26.76 4.61 23.46
C VAL A 269 27.16 6.08 23.30
N VAL A 270 26.19 6.99 23.15
CA VAL A 270 26.47 8.44 23.06
C VAL A 270 27.12 8.96 24.35
N LEU A 271 26.60 8.58 25.51
CA LEU A 271 27.16 8.95 26.81
C LEU A 271 28.61 8.45 26.97
N LEU A 272 28.87 7.18 26.66
CA LEU A 272 30.21 6.58 26.71
C LEU A 272 31.20 7.24 25.75
N VAL A 273 30.78 7.54 24.51
CA VAL A 273 31.63 8.22 23.53
C VAL A 273 31.99 9.62 24.02
N THR A 274 31.02 10.37 24.55
CA THR A 274 31.27 11.70 25.12
C THR A 274 32.08 11.64 26.42
N ALA A 275 31.91 10.62 27.25
CA ALA A 275 32.71 10.36 28.45
C ALA A 275 34.18 10.07 28.13
N ALA A 276 34.43 9.19 27.16
CA ALA A 276 35.78 8.88 26.70
C ALA A 276 36.46 10.11 26.11
N GLY A 277 35.73 10.95 25.37
CA GLY A 277 36.23 12.24 24.88
C GLY A 277 36.66 13.17 26.01
N ARG A 278 35.83 13.31 27.06
CA ARG A 278 36.12 14.14 28.24
C ARG A 278 37.35 13.64 29.01
N ALA A 279 37.45 12.33 29.26
CA ALA A 279 38.55 11.75 30.04
C ALA A 279 39.92 11.82 29.33
N ARG A 280 39.92 11.85 27.99
CA ARG A 280 41.15 11.99 27.19
C ARG A 280 41.75 13.38 27.27
N MET A 281 40.95 14.43 27.48
CA MET A 281 41.44 15.81 27.64
C MET A 281 42.18 15.95 28.98
N GLY A 282 43.51 16.02 28.94
CA GLY A 282 44.33 16.26 30.14
C GLY A 282 44.35 17.73 30.55
N MET A 283 44.71 18.03 31.81
CA MET A 283 44.80 19.41 32.33
C MET A 283 45.65 20.35 31.45
N LEU A 284 46.73 19.84 30.87
CA LEU A 284 47.58 20.57 29.93
C LEU A 284 46.83 20.95 28.64
N GLU A 285 46.00 20.05 28.12
CA GLU A 285 45.22 20.25 26.90
C GLU A 285 44.02 21.18 27.15
N THR A 286 43.45 21.15 28.35
CA THR A 286 42.45 22.12 28.83
C THR A 286 43.04 23.52 28.96
N LEU A 287 44.28 23.65 29.44
CA LEU A 287 44.98 24.94 29.54
C LEU A 287 45.45 25.45 28.17
N MET A 288 45.91 24.56 27.28
CA MET A 288 46.27 24.91 25.90
C MET A 288 45.05 25.33 25.07
N SER A 289 43.90 24.66 25.23
CA SER A 289 42.66 25.03 24.54
C SER A 289 42.06 26.36 25.05
N ARG A 290 42.30 26.74 26.32
CA ARG A 290 41.98 28.08 26.84
C ARG A 290 42.84 29.19 26.23
N THR A 291 44.08 28.90 25.88
CA THR A 291 45.03 29.88 25.31
C THR A 291 45.02 29.91 23.78
N ARG A 292 44.67 28.80 23.12
CA ARG A 292 44.47 28.66 21.68
C ARG A 292 43.19 27.88 21.39
N PRO A 293 42.04 28.57 21.29
CA PRO A 293 40.78 27.92 20.96
C PRO A 293 40.89 27.22 19.60
N PRO A 294 40.47 25.95 19.48
CA PRO A 294 40.44 25.28 18.19
C PRO A 294 39.48 26.03 17.25
N SER A 295 39.99 26.49 16.12
CA SER A 295 39.24 27.33 15.17
C SER A 295 38.35 26.53 14.21
N VAL A 296 38.48 25.20 14.16
CA VAL A 296 37.71 24.31 13.28
C VAL A 296 37.09 23.14 14.05
N PRO A 297 35.78 22.88 13.89
CA PRO A 297 35.12 21.70 14.44
C PRO A 297 35.79 20.39 13.99
N PHE A 298 35.76 19.36 14.85
CA PHE A 298 36.27 18.01 14.54
C PHE A 298 35.72 17.46 13.22
N ILE A 299 34.41 17.64 12.98
CA ILE A 299 33.71 17.16 11.78
C ILE A 299 34.30 17.78 10.49
N HIS A 300 34.66 19.06 10.52
CA HIS A 300 35.25 19.74 9.36
C HIS A 300 36.72 19.40 9.17
N ARG A 301 37.45 19.11 10.26
CA ARG A 301 38.87 18.73 10.19
C ARG A 301 39.08 17.46 9.34
N TYR A 302 38.13 16.54 9.40
CA TYR A 302 38.17 15.26 8.66
C TYR A 302 37.24 15.24 7.44
N TYR A 303 36.68 16.37 7.02
CA TYR A 303 35.75 16.48 5.89
C TYR A 303 34.56 15.49 5.96
N LEU A 304 34.09 15.18 7.17
CA LEU A 304 32.93 14.31 7.38
C LEU A 304 31.63 14.94 6.86
N ASP A 305 31.61 16.27 6.72
CA ASP A 305 30.55 17.03 6.06
C ASP A 305 30.45 16.68 4.57
N VAL A 306 31.58 16.65 3.86
CA VAL A 306 31.63 16.29 2.44
C VAL A 306 31.25 14.83 2.24
N LEU A 307 31.70 13.94 3.12
CA LEU A 307 31.30 12.53 3.11
C LEU A 307 29.78 12.37 3.28
N ALA A 308 29.18 13.07 4.25
CA ALA A 308 27.74 13.02 4.49
C ALA A 308 26.95 13.49 3.26
N VAL A 309 27.37 14.58 2.61
CA VAL A 309 26.76 15.07 1.37
C VAL A 309 26.93 14.08 0.22
N GLY A 310 28.11 13.46 0.10
CA GLY A 310 28.37 12.41 -0.90
C GLY A 310 27.43 11.22 -0.74
N ILE A 311 27.25 10.73 0.50
CA ILE A 311 26.32 9.65 0.82
C ILE A 311 24.89 10.03 0.46
N VAL A 312 24.42 11.22 0.85
CA VAL A 312 23.06 11.70 0.53
C VAL A 312 22.87 11.82 -0.98
N SER A 313 23.88 12.28 -1.70
CA SER A 313 23.83 12.40 -3.17
C SER A 313 23.72 11.03 -3.85
N ILE A 314 24.42 10.02 -3.34
CA ILE A 314 24.33 8.63 -3.83
C ILE A 314 22.93 8.07 -3.55
N VAL A 315 22.41 8.24 -2.33
CA VAL A 315 21.06 7.76 -1.97
C VAL A 315 20.00 8.46 -2.83
N TRP A 316 20.12 9.77 -3.02
CA TRP A 316 19.23 10.53 -3.91
C TRP A 316 19.26 10.01 -5.35
N PHE A 317 20.45 9.68 -5.87
CA PHE A 317 20.59 9.10 -7.20
C PHE A 317 19.93 7.72 -7.29
N GLN A 318 20.05 6.88 -6.26
CA GLN A 318 19.37 5.58 -6.21
C GLN A 318 17.84 5.73 -6.19
N ILE A 319 17.30 6.65 -5.39
CA ILE A 319 15.84 6.91 -5.33
C ILE A 319 15.33 7.36 -6.71
N ARG A 320 16.05 8.27 -7.36
CA ARG A 320 15.68 8.77 -8.70
C ARG A 320 15.77 7.70 -9.77
N GLY A 321 16.73 6.78 -9.65
CA GLY A 321 16.91 5.65 -10.56
C GLY A 321 15.89 4.52 -10.38
N ARG A 322 15.14 4.48 -9.27
CA ARG A 322 14.19 3.39 -8.94
C ARG A 322 12.71 3.78 -8.96
N GLU A 323 12.34 4.89 -9.60
CA GLU A 323 10.95 5.41 -9.62
C GLU A 323 10.29 5.58 -8.22
N GLY A 324 11.06 5.60 -7.13
CA GLY A 324 10.52 5.79 -5.78
C GLY A 324 11.29 5.07 -4.67
N PHE A 325 10.67 5.04 -3.49
CA PHE A 325 11.18 4.35 -2.28
C PHE A 325 10.82 2.85 -2.24
N VAL A 326 10.00 2.41 -3.19
CA VAL A 326 9.42 1.07 -3.27
C VAL A 326 9.64 0.60 -4.70
N ALA A 327 10.48 -0.41 -4.87
CA ALA A 327 10.65 -1.06 -6.17
C ALA A 327 9.75 -2.29 -6.20
N GLU A 328 8.86 -2.36 -7.18
CA GLU A 328 8.13 -3.58 -7.52
C GLU A 328 9.06 -4.42 -8.40
N GLU A 329 9.67 -5.47 -7.84
CA GLU A 329 10.40 -6.44 -8.68
C GLU A 329 9.37 -7.20 -9.52
N LEU A 330 9.39 -7.00 -10.86
CA LEU A 330 8.51 -7.72 -11.80
C LEU A 330 8.59 -9.26 -11.69
N ALA A 331 9.57 -9.81 -10.98
CA ALA A 331 9.82 -11.25 -10.83
C ALA A 331 9.39 -11.83 -9.46
N SER A 332 9.20 -11.01 -8.43
CA SER A 332 8.80 -11.49 -7.10
C SER A 332 7.64 -10.63 -6.59
N HIS A 333 6.50 -11.26 -6.25
CA HIS A 333 5.34 -10.57 -5.66
C HIS A 333 5.63 -10.15 -4.20
N GLY A 334 6.82 -9.62 -3.92
CA GLY A 334 7.25 -9.14 -2.61
C GLY A 334 7.66 -7.68 -2.70
N LEU A 335 7.06 -6.83 -1.86
CA LEU A 335 7.57 -5.48 -1.64
C LEU A 335 8.88 -5.58 -0.87
N ASN A 336 10.02 -5.47 -1.55
CA ASN A 336 11.30 -5.37 -0.87
C ASN A 336 11.58 -3.90 -0.54
N VAL A 337 11.33 -3.52 0.71
CA VAL A 337 11.61 -2.17 1.19
C VAL A 337 13.08 -2.08 1.56
N ASP A 338 13.86 -1.36 0.77
CA ASP A 338 15.29 -1.18 1.00
C ASP A 338 15.50 -0.27 2.24
N PRO A 339 16.04 -0.77 3.37
CA PRO A 339 16.18 0.01 4.60
C PRO A 339 17.04 1.27 4.40
N THR A 340 17.97 1.21 3.45
CA THR A 340 18.84 2.34 3.07
C THR A 340 18.06 3.50 2.46
N LEU A 341 17.02 3.22 1.67
CA LEU A 341 16.19 4.27 1.04
C LEU A 341 15.29 4.96 2.07
N ILE A 342 14.82 4.23 3.08
CA ILE A 342 14.08 4.82 4.21
C ILE A 342 14.99 5.79 4.99
N MET A 343 16.29 5.53 5.13
CA MET A 343 17.17 6.46 5.86
C MET A 343 17.50 7.74 5.09
N GLY A 344 17.12 7.86 3.81
CA GLY A 344 17.46 9.01 2.96
C GLY A 344 17.13 10.38 3.56
N PRO A 345 15.88 10.66 3.97
CA PRO A 345 15.52 11.95 4.58
C PRO A 345 16.28 12.25 5.88
N VAL A 346 16.54 11.23 6.70
CA VAL A 346 17.27 11.36 7.97
C VAL A 346 18.74 11.71 7.71
N LEU A 347 19.38 11.00 6.77
CA LEU A 347 20.74 11.28 6.31
C LEU A 347 20.83 12.66 5.67
N GLY A 348 19.82 13.06 4.89
CA GLY A 348 19.70 14.39 4.31
C GLY A 348 19.68 15.47 5.39
N LEU A 349 18.85 15.31 6.41
CA LEU A 349 18.78 16.25 7.51
C LEU A 349 20.08 16.28 8.33
N PHE A 350 20.70 15.13 8.58
CA PHE A 350 22.02 15.05 9.21
C PHE A 350 23.09 15.80 8.40
N ALA A 351 23.12 15.62 7.08
CA ALA A 351 24.03 16.31 6.19
C ALA A 351 23.78 17.83 6.22
N VAL A 352 22.51 18.28 6.19
CA VAL A 352 22.15 19.70 6.32
C VAL A 352 22.60 20.28 7.66
N ALA A 353 22.43 19.55 8.76
CA ALA A 353 22.88 19.98 10.08
C ALA A 353 24.41 20.13 10.17
N VAL A 354 25.15 19.16 9.61
CA VAL A 354 26.60 19.24 9.55
C VAL A 354 27.05 20.39 8.64
N LEU A 355 26.42 20.56 7.47
CA LEU A 355 26.67 21.70 6.59
C LEU A 355 26.36 23.03 7.26
N MET A 356 25.33 23.09 8.10
CA MET A 356 24.97 24.29 8.85
C MET A 356 26.10 24.73 9.77
N LEU A 357 26.84 23.80 10.39
CA LEU A 357 28.03 24.14 11.18
C LEU A 357 29.10 24.83 10.33
N ARG A 358 29.20 24.48 9.05
CA ARG A 358 30.14 25.10 8.09
C ARG A 358 29.63 26.44 7.58
N LEU A 359 28.33 26.54 7.32
CA LEU A 359 27.69 27.73 6.76
C LEU A 359 27.54 28.84 7.80
N LEU A 360 27.32 28.51 9.07
CA LEU A 360 27.13 29.46 10.17
C LEU A 360 28.24 30.51 10.29
N PRO A 361 29.55 30.18 10.30
CA PRO A 361 30.59 31.20 10.37
C PRO A 361 30.60 32.13 9.14
N PHE A 362 30.20 31.66 7.96
CA PHE A 362 30.05 32.52 6.78
C PHE A 362 28.85 33.47 6.93
N ILE A 363 27.70 32.95 7.37
CA ILE A 363 26.51 33.76 7.66
C ILE A 363 26.83 34.80 8.74
N ALA A 364 27.47 34.40 9.84
CA ALA A 364 27.83 35.29 10.93
C ALA A 364 28.79 36.40 10.50
N ARG A 365 29.79 36.10 9.64
CA ARG A 365 30.68 37.11 9.05
C ARG A 365 29.95 38.07 8.13
N PHE A 366 29.03 37.55 7.30
CA PHE A 366 28.20 38.36 6.42
C PHE A 366 27.28 39.29 7.22
N LEU A 367 26.62 38.79 8.25
CA LEU A 367 25.79 39.58 9.17
C LEU A 367 26.61 40.60 9.96
N ALA A 368 27.84 40.26 10.37
CA ALA A 368 28.74 41.20 11.00
C ALA A 368 29.14 42.33 10.04
N LEU A 369 29.37 42.03 8.76
CA LEU A 369 29.65 43.02 7.71
C LEU A 369 28.45 43.92 7.42
N LEU A 370 27.23 43.37 7.41
CA LEU A 370 26.01 44.18 7.30
C LEU A 370 25.82 45.06 8.54
N GLY A 371 26.07 44.49 9.72
CA GLY A 371 25.95 45.15 11.01
C GLY A 371 26.89 46.35 11.15
N THR A 372 28.10 46.28 10.60
CA THR A 372 29.02 47.44 10.58
C THR A 372 28.55 48.56 9.66
N ARG A 373 27.69 48.28 8.68
CA ARG A 373 27.22 49.27 7.70
C ARG A 373 25.84 49.84 8.00
N PHE A 374 24.95 49.05 8.60
CA PHE A 374 23.53 49.41 8.78
C PHE A 374 23.00 49.13 10.20
N GLY A 375 23.78 48.50 11.08
CA GLY A 375 23.29 48.00 12.38
C GLY A 375 23.59 48.93 13.56
N ALA A 376 22.77 48.81 14.61
CA ALA A 376 23.07 49.38 15.92
C ALA A 376 24.29 48.67 16.55
N ALA A 377 25.05 49.39 17.38
CA ALA A 377 26.30 48.88 17.96
C ALA A 377 26.15 47.53 18.70
N TRP A 378 25.04 47.33 19.44
CA TRP A 378 24.79 46.08 20.16
C TRP A 378 24.61 44.85 19.24
N LEU A 379 24.02 45.06 18.06
CA LEU A 379 23.80 44.05 17.02
C LEU A 379 25.13 43.64 16.40
N GLN A 380 25.98 44.64 16.11
CA GLN A 380 27.33 44.43 15.59
C GLN A 380 28.18 43.61 16.56
N PHE A 381 28.22 43.97 17.85
CA PHE A 381 28.99 43.21 18.85
C PHE A 381 28.53 41.76 18.98
N SER A 382 27.22 41.53 18.90
CA SER A 382 26.65 40.18 18.96
C SER A 382 27.07 39.33 17.75
N PHE A 383 26.98 39.87 16.53
CA PHE A 383 27.41 39.15 15.33
C PHE A 383 28.93 38.95 15.26
N MET A 384 29.72 39.92 15.72
CA MET A 384 31.18 39.75 15.81
C MET A 384 31.58 38.67 16.83
N ARG A 385 30.85 38.56 17.95
CA ARG A 385 31.05 37.46 18.90
C ARG A 385 30.73 36.11 18.25
N LEU A 386 29.59 36.02 17.57
CA LEU A 386 29.15 34.82 16.85
C LEU A 386 30.14 34.40 15.75
N ALA A 387 30.70 35.37 15.01
CA ALA A 387 31.66 35.11 13.94
C ALA A 387 33.05 34.67 14.43
N ARG A 388 33.42 35.04 15.67
CA ARG A 388 34.72 34.71 16.28
C ARG A 388 34.72 33.39 17.04
N ASP A 389 33.59 33.00 17.64
CA ASP A 389 33.42 31.73 18.35
C ASP A 389 32.16 30.97 17.88
N PRO A 390 32.16 30.41 16.66
CA PRO A 390 30.97 29.84 16.05
C PRO A 390 30.57 28.46 16.63
N ILE A 391 31.47 27.76 17.34
CA ILE A 391 31.26 26.34 17.71
C ILE A 391 30.12 26.15 18.73
N PRO A 392 30.11 26.85 19.88
CA PRO A 392 29.05 26.66 20.88
C PRO A 392 27.67 27.15 20.39
N HIS A 393 27.67 28.18 19.54
CA HIS A 393 26.43 28.74 18.99
C HIS A 393 25.88 27.89 17.84
N GLY A 394 26.75 27.29 17.03
CA GLY A 394 26.33 26.41 15.94
C GLY A 394 25.69 25.12 16.41
N SER A 395 26.16 24.57 17.53
CA SER A 395 25.57 23.37 18.09
C SER A 395 24.13 23.61 18.58
N VAL A 396 23.86 24.77 19.20
CA VAL A 396 22.49 25.17 19.59
C VAL A 396 21.62 25.47 18.35
N ALA A 397 22.18 26.11 17.33
CA ALA A 397 21.47 26.38 16.08
C ALA A 397 21.00 25.08 15.39
N VAL A 398 21.82 24.03 15.42
CA VAL A 398 21.44 22.70 14.90
C VAL A 398 20.29 22.09 15.71
N ILE A 399 20.27 22.22 17.05
CA ILE A 399 19.10 21.78 17.84
C ILE A 399 17.84 22.50 17.37
N ILE A 400 17.90 23.83 17.27
CA ILE A 400 16.72 24.63 16.87
C ILE A 400 16.25 24.21 15.47
N MET A 401 17.17 24.00 14.54
CA MET A 401 16.88 23.52 13.18
C MET A 401 16.20 22.15 13.20
N PHE A 402 16.75 21.18 13.94
CA PHE A 402 16.19 19.84 14.07
C PHE A 402 14.82 19.84 14.75
N SER A 403 14.64 20.62 15.81
CA SER A 403 13.35 20.78 16.48
C SER A 403 12.30 21.39 15.56
N ALA A 404 12.67 22.43 14.78
CA ALA A 404 11.77 23.03 13.79
C ALA A 404 11.43 22.04 12.66
N ALA A 405 12.42 21.29 12.16
CA ALA A 405 12.22 20.27 11.14
C ALA A 405 11.26 19.17 11.63
N LEU A 406 11.47 18.67 12.85
CA LEU A 406 10.60 17.68 13.48
C LEU A 406 9.18 18.21 13.69
N GLY A 407 9.03 19.47 14.13
CA GLY A 407 7.73 20.11 14.30
C GLY A 407 6.97 20.30 12.99
N ILE A 408 7.63 20.79 11.95
CA ILE A 408 7.03 20.96 10.61
C ILE A 408 6.65 19.59 10.02
N PHE A 409 7.54 18.60 10.14
CA PHE A 409 7.26 17.25 9.67
C PHE A 409 6.05 16.66 10.41
N GLY A 410 6.03 16.71 11.75
CA GLY A 410 4.92 16.21 12.55
C GLY A 410 3.58 16.89 12.23
N ALA A 411 3.59 18.19 11.93
CA ALA A 411 2.40 18.96 11.57
C ALA A 411 1.88 18.69 10.14
N THR A 412 2.77 18.36 9.20
CA THR A 412 2.42 18.20 7.77
C THR A 412 2.26 16.74 7.35
N PHE A 413 2.83 15.81 8.12
CA PHE A 413 2.87 14.41 7.75
C PHE A 413 1.47 13.78 7.66
N GLN A 414 0.64 13.95 8.69
CA GLN A 414 -0.69 13.35 8.74
C GLN A 414 -1.61 13.86 7.63
N SER A 415 -1.58 15.17 7.34
CA SER A 415 -2.38 15.75 6.26
C SER A 415 -1.91 15.28 4.89
N SER A 416 -0.59 15.18 4.68
CA SER A 416 -0.01 14.68 3.43
C SER A 416 -0.34 13.20 3.20
N LEU A 417 -0.26 12.37 4.25
CA LEU A 417 -0.63 10.95 4.18
C LEU A 417 -2.12 10.79 3.89
N SER A 418 -2.98 11.52 4.60
CA SER A 418 -4.43 11.46 4.41
C SER A 418 -4.82 11.90 2.99
N GLN A 419 -4.21 12.97 2.47
CA GLN A 419 -4.43 13.41 1.11
C GLN A 419 -3.97 12.35 0.08
N SER A 420 -2.79 11.77 0.28
CA SER A 420 -2.27 10.71 -0.61
C SER A 420 -3.16 9.47 -0.61
N GLN A 421 -3.64 9.02 0.55
CA GLN A 421 -4.56 7.89 0.66
C GLN A 421 -5.90 8.20 0.00
N LYS A 422 -6.42 9.42 0.18
CA LYS A 422 -7.64 9.87 -0.50
C LYS A 422 -7.47 9.87 -2.01
N ASP A 423 -6.37 10.41 -2.52
CA ASP A 423 -6.08 10.47 -3.96
C ASP A 423 -5.91 9.06 -4.54
N GLN A 424 -5.24 8.13 -3.83
CA GLN A 424 -5.11 6.73 -4.26
C GLN A 424 -6.45 6.01 -4.28
N ALA A 425 -7.31 6.24 -3.28
CA ALA A 425 -8.65 5.67 -3.23
C ALA A 425 -9.49 6.19 -4.42
N LEU A 426 -9.52 7.51 -4.62
CA LEU A 426 -10.24 8.14 -5.74
C LEU A 426 -9.71 7.67 -7.10
N TYR A 427 -8.40 7.50 -7.25
CA TYR A 427 -7.80 6.95 -8.47
C TYR A 427 -8.18 5.48 -8.70
N SER A 428 -8.21 4.66 -7.65
CA SER A 428 -8.50 3.22 -7.77
C SER A 428 -9.94 2.92 -8.19
N VAL A 429 -10.89 3.75 -7.75
CA VAL A 429 -12.31 3.63 -8.11
C VAL A 429 -12.58 4.41 -9.40
N GLY A 430 -12.01 5.59 -9.56
CA GLY A 430 -12.18 6.45 -10.73
C GLY A 430 -13.47 7.28 -10.74
N GLY A 431 -14.41 7.04 -9.82
CA GLY A 431 -15.66 7.79 -9.68
C GLY A 431 -16.33 7.50 -8.34
N ASP A 432 -17.51 8.07 -8.08
CA ASP A 432 -18.23 7.89 -6.81
C ASP A 432 -18.69 6.44 -6.59
N MET A 433 -19.13 5.76 -7.66
CA MET A 433 -19.52 4.35 -7.63
C MET A 433 -19.24 3.69 -8.99
N VAL A 434 -18.61 2.51 -8.96
CA VAL A 434 -18.37 1.70 -10.17
C VAL A 434 -19.06 0.36 -10.05
N VAL A 435 -20.00 0.11 -10.97
CA VAL A 435 -20.71 -1.16 -11.07
C VAL A 435 -19.99 -2.05 -12.09
N ARG A 436 -19.57 -3.24 -11.68
CA ARG A 436 -18.93 -4.24 -12.55
C ARG A 436 -19.80 -5.49 -12.61
N GLY A 437 -19.94 -6.08 -13.80
CA GLY A 437 -20.67 -7.32 -13.98
C GLY A 437 -20.30 -8.02 -15.29
N PRO A 438 -20.40 -9.37 -15.35
CA PRO A 438 -20.02 -10.15 -16.53
C PRO A 438 -20.91 -9.88 -17.76
N ALA A 439 -22.11 -9.34 -17.56
CA ALA A 439 -22.99 -8.83 -18.61
C ALA A 439 -23.97 -7.81 -18.01
N LEU A 440 -23.61 -6.53 -17.99
CA LEU A 440 -24.56 -5.48 -17.64
C LEU A 440 -25.61 -5.35 -18.76
N PRO A 441 -26.91 -5.26 -18.45
CA PRO A 441 -27.94 -4.98 -19.44
C PRO A 441 -27.61 -3.70 -20.21
N LYS A 442 -27.88 -3.67 -21.52
CA LYS A 442 -27.57 -2.50 -22.37
C LYS A 442 -28.30 -1.23 -21.93
N ASP A 443 -29.46 -1.39 -21.30
CA ASP A 443 -30.33 -0.35 -20.74
C ASP A 443 -29.97 0.02 -19.29
N ALA A 444 -28.91 -0.57 -18.71
CA ALA A 444 -28.49 -0.27 -17.34
C ALA A 444 -28.11 1.21 -17.13
N PRO A 445 -27.39 1.91 -18.04
CA PRO A 445 -27.07 3.32 -17.84
C PRO A 445 -28.31 4.20 -17.75
N GLU A 446 -29.32 3.96 -18.59
CA GLU A 446 -30.58 4.70 -18.60
C GLU A 446 -31.35 4.50 -17.29
N LYS A 447 -31.50 3.24 -16.86
CA LYS A 447 -32.15 2.90 -15.59
C LYS A 447 -31.45 3.49 -14.37
N LEU A 448 -30.12 3.57 -14.40
CA LEU A 448 -29.33 4.16 -13.32
C LEU A 448 -29.44 5.69 -13.30
N ARG A 449 -29.53 6.35 -14.48
CA ARG A 449 -29.76 7.80 -14.58
C ARG A 449 -31.11 8.22 -13.99
N ASP A 450 -32.12 7.36 -14.07
CA ASP A 450 -33.47 7.64 -13.54
C ASP A 450 -33.57 7.56 -12.00
N LEU A 451 -32.53 7.07 -11.31
CA LEU A 451 -32.55 6.94 -9.86
C LEU A 451 -32.38 8.32 -9.17
N PRO A 452 -33.14 8.60 -8.10
CA PRO A 452 -33.03 9.85 -7.36
C PRO A 452 -31.64 9.96 -6.71
N GLY A 453 -30.93 11.05 -7.03
CA GLY A 453 -29.58 11.34 -6.50
C GLY A 453 -28.43 11.04 -7.46
N VAL A 454 -28.69 10.42 -8.61
CA VAL A 454 -27.67 10.19 -9.65
C VAL A 454 -27.55 11.43 -10.54
N THR A 455 -26.36 12.03 -10.59
CA THR A 455 -26.07 13.25 -11.37
C THR A 455 -25.55 12.97 -12.78
N GLY A 456 -24.95 11.80 -12.99
CA GLY A 456 -24.41 11.35 -14.27
C GLY A 456 -24.07 9.87 -14.22
N VAL A 457 -24.09 9.22 -15.39
CA VAL A 457 -23.68 7.82 -15.55
C VAL A 457 -22.91 7.72 -16.85
N THR A 458 -21.68 7.23 -16.78
CA THR A 458 -20.83 6.98 -17.93
C THR A 458 -20.64 5.48 -18.10
N ALA A 459 -21.03 4.96 -19.25
CA ALA A 459 -20.73 3.58 -19.62
C ALA A 459 -19.26 3.49 -20.02
N LEU A 460 -18.54 2.52 -19.45
CA LEU A 460 -17.11 2.31 -19.71
C LEU A 460 -16.87 0.85 -20.10
N SER A 461 -16.21 0.66 -21.24
CA SER A 461 -15.70 -0.64 -21.67
C SER A 461 -14.18 -0.58 -21.77
N ARG A 462 -13.50 -1.60 -21.26
CA ARG A 462 -12.05 -1.75 -21.34
C ARG A 462 -11.75 -3.11 -21.94
N GLU A 463 -11.11 -3.11 -23.10
CA GLU A 463 -10.74 -4.33 -23.81
C GLU A 463 -9.25 -4.33 -24.12
N SER A 464 -8.61 -5.50 -24.07
CA SER A 464 -7.23 -5.67 -24.53
C SER A 464 -7.27 -5.92 -26.03
N VAL A 465 -6.64 -5.04 -26.81
CA VAL A 465 -6.61 -5.09 -28.27
C VAL A 465 -5.16 -5.17 -28.72
N SER A 466 -4.86 -6.07 -29.64
CA SER A 466 -3.56 -6.09 -30.32
C SER A 466 -3.57 -5.07 -31.45
N VAL A 467 -2.72 -4.04 -31.35
CA VAL A 467 -2.52 -3.08 -32.42
C VAL A 467 -1.31 -3.52 -33.24
N ILE A 468 -1.54 -3.70 -34.54
CA ILE A 468 -0.49 -4.03 -35.50
C ILE A 468 0.13 -2.71 -35.94
N GLN A 469 1.25 -2.33 -35.33
CA GLN A 469 2.10 -1.24 -35.80
C GLN A 469 3.38 -1.82 -36.42
N GLY A 470 3.39 -1.92 -37.76
CA GLY A 470 4.52 -2.48 -38.51
C GLY A 470 4.62 -4.00 -38.39
N LEU A 471 5.84 -4.53 -38.25
CA LEU A 471 6.13 -5.97 -38.18
C LEU A 471 5.87 -6.62 -36.81
N PHE A 472 5.55 -5.83 -35.77
CA PHE A 472 5.38 -6.33 -34.41
C PHE A 472 3.98 -5.99 -33.89
N SER A 473 3.33 -6.97 -33.27
CA SER A 473 2.06 -6.80 -32.57
C SER A 473 2.33 -6.37 -31.13
N GLN A 474 1.76 -5.25 -30.70
CA GLN A 474 1.75 -4.84 -29.29
C GLN A 474 0.33 -4.93 -28.75
N SER A 475 0.18 -5.54 -27.57
CA SER A 475 -1.08 -5.50 -26.82
C SER A 475 -1.25 -4.13 -26.18
N THR A 476 -2.35 -3.44 -26.47
CA THR A 476 -2.75 -2.20 -25.80
C THR A 476 -4.14 -2.37 -25.20
N TYR A 477 -4.52 -1.47 -24.30
CA TYR A 477 -5.91 -1.41 -23.80
C TYR A 477 -6.69 -0.37 -24.61
N MET A 478 -7.80 -0.79 -25.21
CA MET A 478 -8.81 0.10 -25.75
C MET A 478 -9.80 0.45 -24.64
N LEU A 479 -10.02 1.74 -24.44
CA LEU A 479 -11.02 2.27 -23.51
C LEU A 479 -12.12 2.96 -24.33
N ALA A 480 -13.35 2.48 -24.21
CA ALA A 480 -14.53 3.12 -24.79
C ALA A 480 -15.34 3.76 -23.67
N LEU A 481 -15.65 5.04 -23.82
CA LEU A 481 -16.33 5.85 -22.81
C LEU A 481 -17.19 6.93 -23.48
N ASP A 482 -18.21 7.40 -22.77
CA ASP A 482 -19.06 8.51 -23.22
C ASP A 482 -18.35 9.85 -22.92
N PRO A 483 -17.95 10.65 -23.94
CA PRO A 483 -17.20 11.87 -23.73
C PRO A 483 -18.03 13.00 -23.08
N ASP A 484 -19.36 12.95 -23.14
CA ASP A 484 -20.18 14.07 -22.66
C ASP A 484 -20.42 14.05 -21.15
N ASP A 485 -20.38 12.86 -20.54
CA ASP A 485 -20.61 12.68 -19.10
C ASP A 485 -19.34 12.42 -18.28
N ILE A 486 -18.19 12.14 -18.93
CA ILE A 486 -16.96 11.79 -18.23
C ILE A 486 -16.53 12.85 -17.21
N ASP A 487 -16.61 14.13 -17.56
CA ASP A 487 -16.20 15.27 -16.69
C ASP A 487 -17.04 15.38 -15.41
N LYS A 488 -18.25 14.82 -15.42
CA LYS A 488 -19.17 14.84 -14.27
C LYS A 488 -19.08 13.57 -13.42
N THR A 489 -18.63 12.46 -14.01
CA THR A 489 -18.69 11.14 -13.36
C THR A 489 -17.34 10.63 -12.87
N THR A 490 -16.24 11.18 -13.37
CA THR A 490 -14.90 10.63 -13.16
C THR A 490 -14.01 11.60 -12.39
N TRP A 491 -13.35 11.09 -11.36
CA TRP A 491 -12.33 11.86 -10.65
C TRP A 491 -11.04 11.91 -11.48
N PHE A 492 -10.47 13.11 -11.62
CA PHE A 492 -9.21 13.32 -12.32
C PHE A 492 -8.34 14.29 -11.53
N ARG A 493 -7.03 14.00 -11.45
CA ARG A 493 -6.08 14.88 -10.78
C ARG A 493 -5.51 15.88 -11.78
N ASP A 494 -5.46 17.16 -11.39
CA ASP A 494 -5.11 18.27 -12.28
C ASP A 494 -3.70 18.18 -12.90
N ASP A 495 -2.80 17.38 -12.32
CA ASP A 495 -1.43 17.20 -12.78
C ASP A 495 -1.24 16.05 -13.79
N PHE A 496 -2.25 15.22 -14.03
CA PHE A 496 -2.16 14.10 -14.97
C PHE A 496 -2.15 14.54 -16.43
N PHE A 497 -2.90 15.60 -16.76
CA PHE A 497 -2.98 16.13 -18.12
C PHE A 497 -3.27 17.63 -18.10
N VAL A 498 -2.53 18.38 -18.92
CA VAL A 498 -2.72 19.83 -19.05
C VAL A 498 -4.09 20.11 -19.68
N GLY A 499 -4.98 20.76 -18.94
CA GLY A 499 -6.38 20.98 -19.37
C GLY A 499 -7.40 20.01 -18.74
N GLY A 500 -6.92 19.06 -17.93
CA GLY A 500 -7.77 18.15 -17.16
C GLY A 500 -8.68 17.29 -18.03
N LEU A 501 -9.77 16.82 -17.41
CA LEU A 501 -10.72 15.91 -18.04
C LEU A 501 -11.56 16.59 -19.14
N SER A 502 -11.77 17.91 -19.03
CA SER A 502 -12.47 18.72 -20.03
C SER A 502 -11.75 18.79 -21.39
N GLU A 503 -10.42 18.78 -21.38
CA GLU A 503 -9.64 18.76 -22.62
C GLU A 503 -9.59 17.35 -23.21
N ILE A 504 -9.54 16.32 -22.36
CA ILE A 504 -9.64 14.92 -22.79
C ILE A 504 -11.01 14.66 -23.45
N SER A 505 -12.11 15.13 -22.84
CA SER A 505 -13.45 15.00 -23.44
C SER A 505 -13.55 15.72 -24.78
N ARG A 506 -12.94 16.91 -24.90
CA ARG A 506 -12.85 17.64 -26.17
C ARG A 506 -12.10 16.86 -27.25
N LEU A 507 -11.00 16.19 -26.89
CA LEU A 507 -10.20 15.37 -27.82
C LEU A 507 -10.90 14.07 -28.22
N LEU A 508 -11.73 13.51 -27.33
CA LEU A 508 -12.49 12.28 -27.57
C LEU A 508 -13.79 12.51 -28.34
N ARG A 509 -14.32 13.74 -28.37
CA ARG A 509 -15.50 14.07 -29.16
C ARG A 509 -15.21 13.82 -30.64
N PRO A 510 -16.06 13.05 -31.35
CA PRO A 510 -15.90 12.86 -32.77
C PRO A 510 -15.98 14.23 -33.45
N ASN A 511 -15.02 14.50 -34.34
CA ASN A 511 -15.10 15.69 -35.17
C ASN A 511 -16.44 15.64 -35.91
N PRO A 512 -17.28 16.69 -35.83
CA PRO A 512 -18.55 16.68 -36.53
C PRO A 512 -18.25 16.46 -38.01
N PHE A 513 -18.74 15.36 -38.57
CA PHE A 513 -18.74 15.18 -40.00
C PHE A 513 -19.50 16.37 -40.58
N ILE A 514 -18.78 17.22 -41.31
CA ILE A 514 -19.40 18.28 -42.11
C ILE A 514 -20.12 17.52 -43.23
N GLU A 515 -21.40 17.21 -43.03
CA GLU A 515 -22.30 16.89 -44.12
C GLU A 515 -22.49 18.17 -44.93
N ASP A 516 -21.60 18.37 -45.91
CA ASP A 516 -21.86 19.33 -46.97
C ASP A 516 -23.16 18.88 -47.65
N SER A 517 -24.24 19.59 -47.37
CA SER A 517 -25.62 19.25 -47.75
C SER A 517 -25.89 19.49 -49.23
N PHE A 518 -24.85 19.56 -50.06
CA PHE A 518 -24.93 19.77 -51.49
C PHE A 518 -23.81 19.03 -52.23
N GLY A 519 -24.17 17.89 -52.84
CA GLY A 519 -23.45 17.36 -54.00
C GLY A 519 -22.43 16.25 -53.72
N THR A 520 -22.88 15.01 -53.88
CA THR A 520 -22.13 13.83 -54.37
C THR A 520 -20.60 13.88 -54.32
N GLY A 521 -20.01 13.20 -53.33
CA GLY A 521 -18.60 12.82 -53.35
C GLY A 521 -18.08 12.46 -51.96
N ILE A 522 -18.08 11.17 -51.61
CA ILE A 522 -17.32 10.68 -50.46
C ILE A 522 -15.84 10.90 -50.78
N LEU A 523 -15.20 11.89 -50.13
CA LEU A 523 -13.74 11.96 -50.07
C LEU A 523 -13.25 10.86 -49.11
N LEU A 524 -12.98 9.68 -49.67
CA LEU A 524 -12.21 8.64 -48.99
C LEU A 524 -10.84 9.22 -48.63
N LEU A 525 -10.57 9.44 -47.34
CA LEU A 525 -9.19 9.54 -46.86
C LEU A 525 -8.46 8.26 -47.29
N SER A 526 -7.24 8.40 -47.82
CA SER A 526 -6.44 7.35 -48.46
C SER A 526 -5.97 6.20 -47.53
N THR A 527 -6.59 5.98 -46.38
CA THR A 527 -6.16 5.04 -45.35
C THR A 527 -7.33 4.32 -44.65
N LEU A 528 -8.36 3.91 -45.39
CA LEU A 528 -9.39 3.00 -44.89
C LEU A 528 -9.50 1.77 -45.79
N ILE A 529 -9.05 0.62 -45.27
CA ILE A 529 -9.27 -0.70 -45.86
C ILE A 529 -10.60 -1.21 -45.30
N PHE A 530 -11.62 -1.30 -46.16
CA PHE A 530 -12.88 -1.98 -45.84
C PHE A 530 -12.69 -3.49 -46.01
N LEU A 531 -12.89 -4.24 -44.93
CA LEU A 531 -13.04 -5.70 -44.96
C LEU A 531 -14.53 -6.04 -44.79
N GLU A 532 -15.25 -6.11 -45.91
CA GLU A 532 -16.59 -6.69 -45.95
C GLU A 532 -16.45 -8.22 -46.02
N CYS A 533 -16.80 -8.91 -44.93
CA CYS A 533 -16.83 -10.37 -44.89
C CYS A 533 -18.27 -10.84 -45.16
N GLY A 534 -18.65 -10.89 -46.43
CA GLY A 534 -19.96 -11.41 -46.86
C GLY A 534 -19.97 -12.93 -46.99
N TRP A 535 -20.78 -13.60 -46.19
CA TRP A 535 -21.06 -15.03 -46.32
C TRP A 535 -21.89 -15.29 -47.60
N THR A 536 -21.33 -16.01 -48.57
CA THR A 536 -22.10 -16.56 -49.71
C THR A 536 -21.81 -18.06 -49.87
N ALA A 537 -22.88 -18.87 -49.83
CA ALA A 537 -22.84 -20.31 -50.05
C ALA A 537 -22.65 -20.62 -51.56
N PRO A 538 -21.88 -21.68 -51.94
CA PRO A 538 -21.47 -21.85 -53.33
C PRO A 538 -22.49 -22.66 -54.14
N THR A 539 -22.93 -22.13 -55.29
CA THR A 539 -23.48 -22.97 -56.38
C THR A 539 -22.90 -22.58 -57.73
N SER A 540 -22.23 -23.57 -58.34
CA SER A 540 -21.89 -23.73 -59.76
C SER A 540 -20.69 -22.95 -60.35
N TRP A 541 -19.90 -23.74 -61.08
CA TRP A 541 -18.64 -23.41 -61.73
C TRP A 541 -18.84 -22.67 -63.06
N LYS A 542 -18.12 -21.56 -63.27
CA LYS A 542 -17.61 -21.17 -64.60
C LYS A 542 -16.36 -20.29 -64.48
N LYS A 543 -15.47 -20.50 -65.45
CA LYS A 543 -14.02 -20.31 -65.44
C LYS A 543 -13.65 -19.01 -66.17
N THR A 544 -13.03 -18.03 -65.51
CA THR A 544 -12.14 -17.03 -66.16
C THR A 544 -11.30 -16.21 -65.16
N SER A 545 -9.99 -16.48 -65.17
CA SER A 545 -8.81 -15.62 -64.96
C SER A 545 -8.80 -14.41 -64.01
N SER A 546 -7.98 -14.56 -62.95
CA SER A 546 -6.89 -13.67 -62.50
C SER A 546 -7.00 -13.01 -61.12
N LEU A 547 -5.87 -13.11 -60.41
CA LEU A 547 -5.45 -12.50 -59.13
C LEU A 547 -5.97 -13.11 -57.82
N THR A 548 -5.21 -14.13 -57.41
CA THR A 548 -5.13 -14.80 -56.11
C THR A 548 -4.56 -13.89 -55.02
N SER A 549 -5.22 -13.78 -53.88
CA SER A 549 -4.56 -13.63 -52.56
C SER A 549 -5.45 -14.32 -51.52
N ILE A 550 -4.97 -15.46 -51.06
CA ILE A 550 -5.65 -16.42 -50.19
C ILE A 550 -5.53 -15.94 -48.74
N CYS A 551 -6.66 -15.75 -48.08
CA CYS A 551 -6.74 -15.63 -46.63
C CYS A 551 -6.77 -17.05 -46.06
N GLY A 552 -5.62 -17.55 -45.61
CA GLY A 552 -5.49 -18.80 -44.87
C GLY A 552 -5.15 -18.49 -43.42
N LEU A 553 -6.08 -18.76 -42.50
CA LEU A 553 -5.75 -19.04 -41.11
C LEU A 553 -5.08 -20.42 -41.06
N GLY A 554 -3.90 -20.46 -40.45
CA GLY A 554 -3.28 -21.67 -39.89
C GLY A 554 -3.25 -21.54 -38.38
#